data_AF-A0A210QTJ0-F1
#
_entry.id   AF-A0A210QTJ0-F1
#
_cell.length_a   1.000
_cell.length_b   1.000
_cell.length_c   1.000
_cell.angle_alpha   90.00
_cell.angle_beta   90.00
_cell.angle_gamma   90.00
#
_symmetry.space_group_name_H-M   'P 1'
#
loop_
_entity.id
_entity.type
_entity.pdbx_description
1 polymer ?
#
loop_
_entity_poly.entity_id
_entity_poly.type
_entity_poly.pdbx_seq_one_letter_code
_entity_poly.pdbx_strand_id
1 'polypeptide(L)'
;MLDLVPKELSLRKIELPSLPHDVELLLGSQCLSPHPFIVMMVITFALLVPQFYVLLQPTTARWCEQPLLQILIVSIIFTFISIGFTFLFMLMIPVPRELKIVFHIFGIMCFVEGLVAVVYTSQAGNCKSTTEELYYISLAIAWFTCVSIIFFAIMIPFWIINKVKRNSMVDRRSRQGVCYEPVKCCTCLWHI
;
A
#
# COMPACT_ATOMS: atom_id res chain seq x y z
N MET A 1 52.67 19.80 -33.33
CA MET A 1 51.72 18.82 -33.91
C MET A 1 50.71 18.53 -32.82
N LEU A 2 49.67 19.37 -32.77
CA LEU A 2 48.65 19.43 -31.71
C LEU A 2 47.34 19.05 -32.39
N ASP A 3 46.79 17.88 -32.03
CA ASP A 3 45.51 17.41 -32.53
C ASP A 3 44.37 18.21 -31.87
N LEU A 4 43.76 19.08 -32.67
CA LEU A 4 42.53 19.80 -32.37
C LEU A 4 41.33 18.91 -32.73
N VAL A 5 40.71 18.30 -31.72
CA VAL A 5 39.39 17.65 -31.87
C VAL A 5 38.31 18.75 -31.92
N PRO A 6 37.52 18.88 -33.00
CA PRO A 6 36.51 19.92 -33.09
C PRO A 6 35.27 19.59 -32.26
N LYS A 7 34.89 20.57 -31.44
CA LYS A 7 33.57 20.80 -30.83
C LYS A 7 32.52 20.98 -31.93
N GLU A 8 31.80 19.94 -32.32
CA GLU A 8 30.51 20.06 -33.02
C GLU A 8 29.76 18.71 -32.93
N LEU A 9 28.95 18.52 -31.89
CA LEU A 9 27.79 17.63 -31.98
C LEU A 9 26.68 18.13 -31.05
N SER A 10 26.30 19.39 -31.31
CA SER A 10 25.13 20.01 -30.73
C SER A 10 23.87 19.37 -31.33
N LEU A 11 22.93 18.99 -30.46
CA LEU A 11 21.48 19.02 -30.74
C LEU A 11 20.94 18.15 -31.90
N ARG A 12 21.12 16.83 -31.84
CA ARG A 12 20.11 15.93 -32.45
C ARG A 12 19.00 15.69 -31.43
N LYS A 13 18.02 16.59 -31.43
CA LYS A 13 16.70 16.38 -30.83
C LYS A 13 16.12 15.14 -31.50
N ILE A 14 16.19 14.00 -30.82
CA ILE A 14 15.43 12.81 -31.22
C ILE A 14 13.98 13.19 -30.96
N GLU A 15 13.30 13.69 -31.99
CA GLU A 15 11.85 13.75 -32.02
C GLU A 15 11.36 12.31 -31.89
N LEU A 16 10.94 11.94 -30.68
CA LEU A 16 10.04 10.80 -30.52
C LEU A 16 8.77 11.15 -31.31
N PRO A 17 8.31 10.31 -32.25
CA PRO A 17 7.03 10.55 -32.90
C PRO A 17 5.96 10.63 -31.81
N SER A 18 5.22 11.73 -31.80
CA SER A 18 4.06 11.93 -30.92
C SER A 18 3.08 10.78 -31.15
N LEU A 19 3.03 9.85 -30.19
CA LEU A 19 2.15 8.70 -30.22
C LEU A 19 0.69 9.20 -30.17
N PRO A 20 -0.20 8.77 -31.06
CA PRO A 20 -1.59 9.21 -31.05
C PRO A 20 -2.27 8.85 -29.73
N HIS A 21 -3.10 9.75 -29.19
CA HIS A 21 -3.78 9.62 -27.90
C HIS A 21 -4.54 8.28 -27.74
N ASP A 22 -5.02 7.71 -28.84
CA ASP A 22 -5.76 6.45 -28.88
C ASP A 22 -4.88 5.24 -28.52
N VAL A 23 -3.57 5.30 -28.81
CA VAL A 23 -2.60 4.24 -28.49
C VAL A 23 -2.21 4.28 -27.02
N GLU A 24 -2.20 5.46 -26.38
CA GLU A 24 -1.99 5.59 -24.93
C GLU A 24 -3.13 4.94 -24.13
N LEU A 25 -4.37 5.07 -24.62
CA LEU A 25 -5.56 4.44 -24.03
C LEU A 25 -5.56 2.91 -24.20
N LEU A 26 -5.08 2.42 -25.35
CA LEU A 26 -4.94 1.00 -25.65
C LEU A 26 -3.76 0.33 -24.92
N LEU A 27 -2.65 1.04 -24.72
CA LEU A 27 -1.52 0.54 -23.91
C LEU A 27 -1.86 0.51 -22.41
N GLY A 28 -2.61 1.51 -21.93
CA GLY A 28 -3.08 1.57 -20.54
C GLY A 28 -4.03 0.42 -20.17
N SER A 29 -4.82 -0.07 -21.14
CA SER A 29 -5.72 -1.21 -20.97
C SER A 29 -5.01 -2.58 -21.09
N GLN A 30 -3.90 -2.67 -21.86
CA GLN A 30 -3.14 -3.93 -22.01
C GLN A 30 -2.23 -4.29 -20.82
N CYS A 31 -1.72 -3.33 -20.05
CA CYS A 31 -0.93 -3.64 -18.84
C CYS A 31 -1.84 -4.01 -17.62
N LEU A 32 -3.17 -3.96 -17.78
CA LEU A 32 -4.16 -4.17 -16.74
C LEU A 32 -4.77 -5.59 -16.79
N SER A 33 -3.94 -6.60 -16.50
CA SER A 33 -4.45 -7.96 -16.23
C SER A 33 -5.58 -7.89 -15.17
N PRO A 34 -6.76 -8.50 -15.41
CA PRO A 34 -7.86 -8.51 -14.44
C PRO A 34 -7.57 -9.36 -13.19
N HIS A 35 -6.56 -10.25 -13.26
CA HIS A 35 -6.20 -11.14 -12.16
C HIS A 35 -5.82 -10.42 -10.85
N PRO A 36 -4.92 -9.42 -10.82
CA PRO A 36 -4.58 -8.72 -9.58
C PRO A 36 -5.78 -8.02 -8.93
N PHE A 37 -6.78 -7.57 -9.69
CA PHE A 37 -7.94 -6.90 -9.11
C PHE A 37 -8.84 -7.85 -8.34
N ILE A 38 -9.17 -8.98 -8.96
CA ILE A 38 -10.01 -10.00 -8.33
C ILE A 38 -9.31 -10.50 -7.06
N VAL A 39 -7.99 -10.71 -7.12
CA VAL A 39 -7.20 -11.12 -5.96
C VAL A 39 -7.25 -10.09 -4.84
N MET A 40 -7.03 -8.80 -5.13
CA MET A 40 -7.09 -7.75 -4.11
C MET A 40 -8.49 -7.60 -3.52
N MET A 41 -9.55 -7.65 -4.34
CA MET A 41 -10.92 -7.65 -3.84
C MET A 41 -11.17 -8.82 -2.90
N VAL A 42 -10.86 -10.05 -3.34
CA VAL A 42 -11.08 -11.26 -2.56
C VAL A 42 -10.34 -11.19 -1.22
N ILE A 43 -9.07 -10.75 -1.21
CA ILE A 43 -8.29 -10.58 0.02
C ILE A 43 -8.96 -9.57 0.94
N THR A 44 -9.36 -8.39 0.44
CA THR A 44 -9.95 -7.36 1.30
C THR A 44 -11.30 -7.78 1.87
N PHE A 45 -12.15 -8.48 1.09
CA PHE A 45 -13.40 -9.04 1.60
C PHE A 45 -13.16 -10.18 2.61
N ALA A 46 -12.16 -11.04 2.37
CA ALA A 46 -11.80 -12.12 3.27
C ALA A 46 -11.34 -11.62 4.65
N LEU A 47 -10.73 -10.43 4.73
CA LEU A 47 -10.37 -9.79 6.01
C LEU A 47 -11.59 -9.31 6.80
N LEU A 48 -12.72 -9.02 6.13
CA LEU A 48 -13.94 -8.50 6.74
C LEU A 48 -14.78 -9.61 7.40
N VAL A 49 -14.86 -10.77 6.75
CA VAL A 49 -15.66 -11.93 7.20
C VAL A 49 -15.39 -12.33 8.66
N PRO A 50 -14.15 -12.55 9.11
CA PRO A 50 -13.89 -12.95 10.49
C PRO A 50 -14.27 -11.87 11.51
N GLN A 51 -14.15 -10.58 11.15
CA GLN A 51 -14.56 -9.47 12.02
C GLN A 51 -16.08 -9.46 12.23
N PHE A 52 -16.85 -9.65 11.15
CA PHE A 52 -18.31 -9.75 11.22
C PHE A 52 -18.79 -11.03 11.92
N TYR A 53 -18.13 -12.15 11.68
CA TYR A 53 -18.42 -13.40 12.36
C TYR A 53 -18.35 -13.24 13.88
N VAL A 54 -17.26 -12.66 14.36
CA VAL A 54 -17.07 -12.39 15.79
C VAL A 54 -18.12 -11.40 16.29
N LEU A 55 -18.36 -10.28 15.59
CA LEU A 55 -19.36 -9.28 15.99
C LEU A 55 -20.78 -9.84 16.17
N LEU A 56 -21.16 -10.83 15.35
CA LEU A 56 -22.49 -11.46 15.42
C LEU A 56 -22.61 -12.52 16.53
N GLN A 57 -21.51 -12.89 17.17
CA GLN A 57 -21.51 -13.95 18.15
C GLN A 57 -21.98 -13.43 19.51
N PRO A 58 -22.95 -14.10 20.17
CA PRO A 58 -23.53 -13.62 21.43
C PRO A 58 -22.52 -13.61 22.59
N THR A 59 -21.41 -14.33 22.44
CA THR A 59 -20.33 -14.38 23.43
C THR A 59 -19.50 -13.10 23.46
N THR A 60 -19.52 -12.27 22.41
CA THR A 60 -18.71 -11.03 22.35
C THR A 60 -19.22 -9.92 23.26
N ALA A 61 -20.49 -9.96 23.66
CA ALA A 61 -21.09 -9.01 24.59
C ALA A 61 -20.79 -9.33 26.07
N ARG A 62 -20.05 -10.41 26.36
CA ARG A 62 -19.64 -10.73 27.74
C ARG A 62 -18.61 -9.72 28.22
N TRP A 63 -18.59 -9.51 29.53
CA TRP A 63 -17.77 -8.49 30.16
C TRP A 63 -16.27 -8.76 30.00
N CYS A 64 -15.55 -7.77 29.51
CA CYS A 64 -14.09 -7.69 29.45
C CYS A 64 -13.72 -6.28 29.95
N GLU A 65 -12.65 -6.18 30.75
CA GLU A 65 -12.18 -4.91 31.31
C GLU A 65 -11.68 -3.95 30.21
N GLN A 66 -11.13 -4.50 29.15
CA GLN A 66 -10.54 -3.75 28.04
C GLN A 66 -11.58 -3.52 26.91
N PRO A 67 -11.53 -2.37 26.21
CA PRO A 67 -12.52 -1.98 25.21
C PRO A 67 -12.34 -2.68 23.85
N LEU A 68 -12.18 -4.01 23.83
CA LEU A 68 -11.86 -4.77 22.60
C LEU A 68 -12.99 -4.71 21.58
N LEU A 69 -14.25 -4.72 22.05
CA LEU A 69 -15.40 -4.69 21.16
C LEU A 69 -15.48 -3.34 20.42
N GLN A 70 -15.23 -2.23 21.13
CA GLN A 70 -15.20 -0.90 20.54
C GLN A 70 -14.07 -0.78 19.51
N ILE A 71 -12.88 -1.32 19.83
CA ILE A 71 -11.76 -1.37 18.90
C ILE A 71 -12.12 -2.20 17.65
N LEU A 72 -12.77 -3.36 17.81
CA LEU A 72 -13.23 -4.17 16.69
C LEU A 72 -14.21 -3.41 15.79
N ILE A 73 -15.18 -2.69 16.37
CA ILE A 73 -16.14 -1.87 15.61
C ILE A 73 -15.42 -0.77 14.82
N VAL A 74 -14.46 -0.09 15.44
CA VAL A 74 -13.65 0.94 14.76
C VAL A 74 -12.84 0.31 13.62
N SER A 75 -12.23 -0.85 13.85
CA SER A 75 -11.48 -1.59 12.82
C SER A 75 -12.35 -1.98 11.63
N ILE A 76 -13.59 -2.42 11.87
CA ILE A 76 -14.58 -2.69 10.81
C ILE A 76 -14.86 -1.43 9.99
N ILE A 77 -15.10 -0.27 10.62
CA ILE A 77 -15.32 0.99 9.90
C ILE A 77 -14.11 1.34 9.03
N PHE A 78 -12.91 1.20 9.57
CA PHE A 78 -11.67 1.51 8.85
C PHE A 78 -11.46 0.55 7.68
N THR A 79 -11.75 -0.74 7.84
CA THR A 79 -11.67 -1.71 6.75
C THR A 79 -12.67 -1.40 5.62
N PHE A 80 -13.89 -0.96 5.91
CA PHE A 80 -14.82 -0.47 4.88
C PHE A 80 -14.28 0.74 4.11
N ILE A 81 -13.71 1.72 4.82
CA ILE A 81 -13.13 2.90 4.16
C ILE A 81 -11.94 2.47 3.27
N SER A 82 -11.10 1.55 3.75
CA SER A 82 -9.99 0.97 2.99
C SER A 82 -10.45 0.25 1.71
N ILE A 83 -11.54 -0.51 1.79
CA ILE A 83 -12.20 -1.11 0.62
C ILE A 83 -12.59 -0.02 -0.37
N GLY A 84 -13.21 1.06 0.11
CA GLY A 84 -13.59 2.21 -0.70
C GLY A 84 -12.40 2.83 -1.44
N PHE A 85 -11.28 3.09 -0.75
CA PHE A 85 -10.05 3.57 -1.39
C PHE A 85 -9.50 2.60 -2.42
N THR A 86 -9.54 1.29 -2.12
CA THR A 86 -9.12 0.26 -3.06
C THR A 86 -9.94 0.34 -4.35
N PHE A 87 -11.27 0.45 -4.25
CA PHE A 87 -12.13 0.66 -5.42
C PHE A 87 -11.82 1.96 -6.17
N LEU A 88 -11.64 3.07 -5.48
CA LEU A 88 -11.31 4.35 -6.12
C LEU A 88 -9.98 4.27 -6.88
N PHE A 89 -8.94 3.66 -6.31
CA PHE A 89 -7.66 3.47 -7.00
C PHE A 89 -7.72 2.50 -8.16
N MET A 90 -8.60 1.50 -8.11
CA MET A 90 -8.83 0.60 -9.24
C MET A 90 -9.53 1.29 -10.41
N LEU A 91 -10.44 2.22 -10.14
CA LEU A 91 -11.23 2.91 -11.16
C LEU A 91 -10.54 4.17 -11.73
N MET A 92 -9.66 4.82 -10.96
CA MET A 92 -9.06 6.10 -11.34
C MET A 92 -7.62 5.94 -11.86
N ILE A 93 -7.46 5.95 -13.19
CA ILE A 93 -6.16 6.06 -13.86
C ILE A 93 -6.18 7.31 -14.75
N PRO A 94 -5.35 8.35 -14.49
CA PRO A 94 -4.39 8.50 -13.40
C PRO A 94 -5.04 8.89 -12.06
N VAL A 95 -4.46 8.45 -10.94
CA VAL A 95 -4.98 8.77 -9.59
C VAL A 95 -4.78 10.26 -9.27
N PRO A 96 -5.85 11.02 -8.94
CA PRO A 96 -5.76 12.45 -8.63
C PRO A 96 -4.95 12.72 -7.35
N ARG A 97 -4.26 13.87 -7.30
CA ARG A 97 -3.39 14.25 -6.18
C ARG A 97 -4.15 14.35 -4.86
N GLU A 98 -5.36 14.90 -4.89
CA GLU A 98 -6.19 15.06 -3.69
C GLU A 98 -6.50 13.72 -3.04
N LEU A 99 -6.87 12.71 -3.86
CA LEU A 99 -7.14 11.38 -3.36
C LEU A 99 -5.90 10.73 -2.71
N LYS A 100 -4.70 10.97 -3.28
CA LYS A 100 -3.45 10.51 -2.67
C LYS A 100 -3.24 11.13 -1.30
N ILE A 101 -3.48 12.43 -1.13
CA ILE A 101 -3.30 13.11 0.18
C ILE A 101 -4.25 12.52 1.22
N VAL A 102 -5.53 12.39 0.87
CA VAL A 102 -6.55 11.83 1.78
C VAL A 102 -6.18 10.39 2.17
N PHE A 103 -5.73 9.58 1.21
CA PHE A 103 -5.28 8.22 1.49
C PHE A 103 -4.10 8.17 2.47
N HIS A 104 -3.14 9.09 2.38
CA HIS A 104 -2.03 9.15 3.33
C HIS A 104 -2.50 9.56 4.73
N ILE A 105 -3.40 10.52 4.84
CA ILE A 105 -4.00 10.92 6.13
C ILE A 105 -4.76 9.73 6.73
N PHE A 106 -5.55 9.03 5.92
CA PHE A 106 -6.25 7.83 6.32
C PHE A 106 -5.29 6.72 6.80
N GLY A 107 -4.17 6.52 6.09
CA GLY A 107 -3.12 5.59 6.52
C GLY A 107 -2.53 5.93 7.89
N ILE A 108 -2.32 7.20 8.20
CA ILE A 108 -1.86 7.64 9.53
C ILE A 108 -2.92 7.31 10.59
N MET A 109 -4.20 7.55 10.31
CA MET A 109 -5.28 7.20 11.24
C MET A 109 -5.34 5.69 11.50
N CYS A 110 -5.22 4.87 10.46
CA CYS A 110 -5.16 3.40 10.60
C CYS A 110 -3.96 2.95 11.42
N PHE A 111 -2.80 3.60 11.25
CA PHE A 111 -1.61 3.30 12.03
C PHE A 111 -1.80 3.58 13.52
N VAL A 112 -2.41 4.73 13.87
CA VAL A 112 -2.72 5.07 15.26
C VAL A 112 -3.73 4.09 15.85
N GLU A 113 -4.79 3.76 15.11
CA GLU A 113 -5.78 2.77 15.52
C GLU A 113 -5.13 1.40 15.79
N GLY A 114 -4.24 0.94 14.90
CA GLY A 114 -3.52 -0.31 15.08
C GLY A 114 -2.61 -0.30 16.31
N LEU A 115 -1.91 0.80 16.59
CA LEU A 115 -1.10 0.93 17.81
C LEU A 115 -1.95 0.85 19.07
N VAL A 116 -3.10 1.53 19.08
CA VAL A 116 -4.07 1.49 20.18
C VAL A 116 -4.59 0.05 20.36
N ALA A 117 -4.92 -0.64 19.27
CA ALA A 117 -5.35 -2.04 19.28
C ALA A 117 -4.28 -2.96 19.89
N VAL A 118 -3.00 -2.80 19.52
CA VAL A 118 -1.88 -3.56 20.09
C VAL A 118 -1.77 -3.35 21.60
N VAL A 119 -1.85 -2.09 22.07
CA VAL A 119 -1.72 -1.75 23.50
C VAL A 119 -2.86 -2.32 24.34
N TYR A 120 -4.10 -2.23 23.88
CA TYR A 120 -5.24 -2.78 24.61
C TYR A 120 -5.26 -4.32 24.55
N THR A 121 -4.90 -4.91 23.41
CA THR A 121 -4.84 -6.37 23.27
C THR A 121 -3.76 -6.99 24.16
N SER A 122 -2.61 -6.33 24.35
CA SER A 122 -1.55 -6.84 25.22
C SER A 122 -1.94 -6.86 26.70
N GLN A 123 -2.88 -6.01 27.11
CA GLN A 123 -3.44 -5.96 28.48
C GLN A 123 -4.66 -6.87 28.66
N ALA A 124 -5.22 -7.41 27.57
CA ALA A 124 -6.48 -8.15 27.58
C ALA A 124 -6.33 -9.65 27.89
N GLY A 125 -5.24 -10.07 28.54
CA GLY A 125 -4.98 -11.49 28.84
C GLY A 125 -6.11 -12.18 29.59
N ASN A 126 -6.79 -11.46 30.48
CA ASN A 126 -7.93 -11.96 31.25
C ASN A 126 -9.18 -12.20 30.39
N CYS A 127 -9.29 -11.60 29.21
CA CYS A 127 -10.45 -11.73 28.34
C CYS A 127 -10.41 -13.01 27.49
N LYS A 128 -9.27 -13.72 27.49
CA LYS A 128 -9.12 -15.02 26.82
C LYS A 128 -10.13 -16.06 27.30
N SER A 129 -10.46 -16.09 28.59
CA SER A 129 -11.39 -17.08 29.17
C SER A 129 -12.87 -16.68 29.04
N THR A 130 -13.16 -15.39 28.86
CA THR A 130 -14.52 -14.87 28.89
C THR A 130 -15.08 -14.66 27.48
N THR A 131 -14.26 -14.08 26.60
CA THR A 131 -14.57 -13.67 25.22
C THR A 131 -13.46 -14.10 24.26
N GLU A 132 -13.24 -15.42 24.17
CA GLU A 132 -12.12 -16.00 23.42
C GLU A 132 -12.05 -15.55 21.96
N GLU A 133 -13.19 -15.55 21.25
CA GLU A 133 -13.29 -15.19 19.83
C GLU A 133 -12.91 -13.73 19.59
N LEU A 134 -13.35 -12.83 20.47
CA LEU A 134 -13.01 -11.42 20.44
C LEU A 134 -11.51 -11.20 20.74
N TYR A 135 -10.97 -11.94 21.71
CA TYR A 135 -9.56 -11.86 22.04
C TYR A 135 -8.67 -12.31 20.88
N TYR A 136 -8.98 -13.44 20.23
CA TYR A 136 -8.17 -13.95 19.13
C TYR A 136 -8.25 -13.08 17.86
N ILE A 137 -9.41 -12.49 17.54
CA ILE A 137 -9.47 -11.55 16.42
C ILE A 137 -8.69 -10.26 16.71
N SER A 138 -8.78 -9.71 17.92
CA SER A 138 -7.98 -8.56 18.33
C SER A 138 -6.48 -8.88 18.30
N LEU A 139 -6.10 -10.08 18.73
CA LEU A 139 -4.73 -10.57 18.65
C LEU A 139 -4.25 -10.68 17.19
N ALA A 140 -5.08 -11.22 16.28
CA ALA A 140 -4.75 -11.28 14.87
C ALA A 140 -4.53 -9.88 14.27
N ILE A 141 -5.42 -8.93 14.56
CA ILE A 141 -5.29 -7.53 14.13
C ILE A 141 -3.99 -6.91 14.67
N ALA A 142 -3.67 -7.14 15.95
CA ALA A 142 -2.42 -6.67 16.55
C ALA A 142 -1.18 -7.25 15.83
N TRP A 143 -1.19 -8.53 15.48
CA TRP A 143 -0.11 -9.15 14.70
C TRP A 143 0.03 -8.54 13.31
N PHE A 144 -1.06 -8.34 12.57
CA PHE A 144 -1.03 -7.69 11.26
C PHE A 144 -0.48 -6.26 11.34
N THR A 145 -0.85 -5.52 12.39
CA THR A 145 -0.28 -4.20 12.66
C THR A 145 1.22 -4.27 12.93
N CYS A 146 1.69 -5.20 13.76
CA CYS A 146 3.12 -5.39 14.02
C CYS A 146 3.91 -5.71 12.74
N VAL A 147 3.39 -6.61 11.90
CA VAL A 147 4.01 -6.93 10.60
C VAL A 147 4.04 -5.69 9.69
N SER A 148 2.96 -4.92 9.67
CA SER A 148 2.88 -3.68 8.90
C SER A 148 3.89 -2.63 9.40
N ILE A 149 4.05 -2.48 10.71
CA ILE A 149 5.04 -1.59 11.33
C ILE A 149 6.46 -1.99 10.87
N ILE A 150 6.79 -3.29 10.93
CA ILE A 150 8.10 -3.79 10.49
C ILE A 150 8.33 -3.48 9.00
N PHE A 151 7.33 -3.74 8.16
CA PHE A 151 7.40 -3.41 6.74
C PHE A 151 7.67 -1.91 6.51
N PHE A 152 6.92 -1.03 7.16
CA PHE A 152 7.14 0.41 7.04
C PHE A 152 8.49 0.86 7.61
N ALA A 153 8.94 0.27 8.72
CA ALA A 153 10.24 0.56 9.31
C ALA A 153 11.40 0.21 8.35
N ILE A 154 11.24 -0.84 7.54
CA ILE A 154 12.20 -1.21 6.49
C ILE A 154 12.08 -0.27 5.29
N MET A 155 10.87 0.04 4.82
CA MET A 155 10.63 0.79 3.58
C MET A 155 10.88 2.30 3.70
N ILE A 156 10.57 2.91 4.85
CA ILE A 156 10.71 4.36 5.08
C ILE A 156 12.15 4.84 4.87
N PRO A 157 13.20 4.19 5.41
CA PRO A 157 14.59 4.56 5.13
C PRO A 157 14.92 4.58 3.63
N PHE A 158 14.48 3.57 2.89
CA PHE A 158 14.67 3.54 1.43
C PHE A 158 13.98 4.73 0.78
N TRP A 159 12.74 5.06 1.14
CA TRP A 159 12.03 6.23 0.61
C TRP A 159 12.68 7.57 0.97
N ILE A 160 13.25 7.69 2.17
CA ILE A 160 13.96 8.91 2.60
C ILE A 160 15.25 9.07 1.79
N ILE A 161 16.06 8.01 1.69
CA ILE A 161 17.30 8.01 0.88
C ILE A 161 16.97 8.38 -0.56
N ASN A 162 15.88 7.83 -1.08
CA ASN A 162 15.36 8.12 -2.42
C ASN A 162 15.04 9.60 -2.64
N LYS A 163 14.45 10.26 -1.63
CA LYS A 163 14.10 11.68 -1.70
C LYS A 163 15.31 12.59 -1.57
N VAL A 164 16.30 12.20 -0.77
CA VAL A 164 17.50 13.00 -0.46
C VAL A 164 18.57 12.88 -1.56
N LYS A 165 18.81 11.68 -2.10
CA LYS A 165 19.73 11.45 -3.22
C LYS A 165 18.97 11.39 -4.54
N ARG A 166 18.92 12.52 -5.27
CA ARG A 166 18.61 12.51 -6.71
C ARG A 166 19.67 11.65 -7.40
N ASN A 167 19.24 10.63 -8.16
CA ASN A 167 20.04 9.60 -8.88
C ASN A 167 20.23 8.23 -8.18
N SER A 168 19.51 7.93 -7.10
CA SER A 168 19.42 6.55 -6.57
C SER A 168 18.29 5.71 -7.21
N MET A 169 17.39 6.37 -7.96
CA MET A 169 16.36 5.75 -8.81
C MET A 169 16.84 5.67 -10.25
N VAL A 170 16.27 4.76 -11.03
CA VAL A 170 16.53 4.64 -12.47
C VAL A 170 16.44 6.00 -13.14
N ASP A 171 17.59 6.52 -13.55
CA ASP A 171 17.66 7.62 -14.47
C ASP A 171 17.35 7.06 -15.87
N ARG A 172 16.19 7.48 -16.41
CA ARG A 172 15.68 7.04 -17.73
C ARG A 172 16.69 7.28 -18.87
N ARG A 173 17.61 8.25 -18.71
CA ARG A 173 18.66 8.53 -19.69
C ARG A 173 19.89 7.63 -19.54
N SER A 174 20.31 7.32 -18.31
CA SER A 174 21.53 6.53 -18.06
C SER A 174 21.30 5.03 -17.81
N ARG A 175 20.04 4.58 -17.67
CA ARG A 175 19.66 3.17 -17.40
C ARG A 175 20.36 2.56 -16.18
N GLN A 176 20.68 3.37 -15.16
CA GLN A 176 21.28 2.93 -13.90
C GLN A 176 20.35 3.24 -12.73
N GLY A 177 20.16 2.30 -11.81
CA GLY A 177 19.37 2.48 -10.58
C GLY A 177 18.59 1.25 -10.15
N VAL A 178 18.04 1.27 -8.94
CA VAL A 178 17.17 0.20 -8.42
C VAL A 178 15.72 0.51 -8.80
N CYS A 179 15.07 -0.36 -9.58
CA CYS A 179 13.63 -0.29 -9.82
C CYS A 179 12.89 -0.93 -8.66
N TYR A 180 12.12 -0.13 -7.91
CA TYR A 180 11.19 -0.65 -6.91
C TYR A 180 9.72 -0.56 -7.36
N GLU A 181 9.45 0.14 -8.47
CA GLU A 181 8.12 0.16 -9.10
C GLU A 181 8.00 -1.00 -10.10
N PRO A 182 6.96 -1.84 -10.00
CA PRO A 182 6.68 -2.87 -10.99
C PRO A 182 6.15 -2.19 -12.27
N VAL A 183 7.07 -1.71 -13.11
CA VAL A 183 6.73 -1.25 -14.46
C VAL A 183 6.49 -2.46 -15.35
N LYS A 184 5.22 -2.82 -15.54
CA LYS A 184 4.79 -3.94 -16.39
C LYS A 184 5.27 -3.85 -17.84
N CYS A 185 5.63 -2.65 -18.30
CA CYS A 185 5.80 -2.35 -19.71
C CYS A 185 7.19 -1.72 -20.05
N CYS A 186 8.15 -1.75 -19.10
CA CYS A 186 9.58 -1.50 -19.36
C CYS A 186 10.45 -2.49 -18.56
N THR A 187 11.34 -3.22 -19.23
CA THR A 187 12.36 -4.07 -18.59
C THR A 187 13.27 -3.22 -17.71
N CYS A 188 13.07 -3.26 -16.40
CA CYS A 188 14.10 -2.87 -15.46
C CYS A 188 15.22 -3.90 -15.55
N LEU A 189 16.40 -3.45 -15.98
CA LEU A 189 17.61 -4.27 -16.00
C LEU A 189 18.10 -4.40 -14.56
N TRP A 190 17.85 -5.54 -13.91
CA TRP A 190 18.64 -6.00 -12.78
C TRP A 190 19.10 -7.42 -13.06
N HIS A 191 20.41 -7.62 -13.04
CA HIS A 191 21.01 -8.84 -12.55
C HIS A 191 21.74 -8.46 -11.26
N ILE A 192 21.60 -9.34 -10.26
CA ILE A 192 22.29 -9.26 -8.96
C ILE A 192 23.79 -9.11 -9.15
#